data_AF-A0A2I2A2D8-F1
#
_entry.id   AF-A0A2I2A2D8-F1
#
_cell.length_a   1.000
_cell.length_b   1.000
_cell.length_c   1.000
_cell.angle_alpha   90.00
_cell.angle_beta   90.00
_cell.angle_gamma   90.00
#
_symmetry.space_group_name_H-M   'P 1'
#
loop_
_entity.id
_entity.type
_entity.pdbx_description
1 polymer ?
#
loop_
_entity_poly.entity_id
_entity_poly.type
_entity_poly.pdbx_seq_one_letter_code
_entity_poly.pdbx_strand_id
1 'polypeptide(L)'
;MKSMIEKHGLIMVVLSLSLIITGCSKPPVEIASVKFIDTLDGGSGNFDRMIQICFKEPLSAEYYHKVKIITHQSYKLDGGSMLRPLASDPGNKCHLRNLYNYIHRGSPLGARQMIKDYMIPGNINQVLIQVYNSKPQGKELPIDEKLFKDL
;
A
#
# COMPACT_ATOMS: atom_id res chain seq x y z
N MET A 1 -15.07 26.76 -76.31
CA MET A 1 -15.10 28.12 -75.75
C MET A 1 -15.69 28.02 -74.34
N LYS A 2 -14.87 28.29 -73.30
CA LYS A 2 -15.16 28.49 -71.84
C LYS A 2 -16.08 27.47 -71.12
N SER A 3 -15.62 26.63 -70.19
CA SER A 3 -14.94 26.85 -68.87
C SER A 3 -15.92 26.70 -67.68
N MET A 4 -15.37 26.19 -66.56
CA MET A 4 -15.88 26.07 -65.17
C MET A 4 -16.55 24.72 -64.91
N ILE A 5 -15.98 23.72 -64.21
CA ILE A 5 -15.08 23.67 -63.03
C ILE A 5 -15.59 24.55 -61.89
N GLU A 6 -16.52 24.00 -61.10
CA GLU A 6 -16.83 24.42 -59.74
C GLU A 6 -16.61 23.22 -58.79
N LYS A 7 -15.52 23.26 -58.03
CA LYS A 7 -15.42 23.69 -56.61
C LYS A 7 -15.70 22.55 -55.62
N HIS A 8 -14.61 21.84 -55.31
CA HIS A 8 -14.21 21.33 -54.00
C HIS A 8 -15.14 21.72 -52.84
N GLY A 9 -15.83 20.74 -52.26
CA GLY A 9 -16.70 21.00 -51.12
C GLY A 9 -17.26 19.74 -50.48
N LEU A 10 -16.39 18.90 -49.91
CA LEU A 10 -16.65 18.34 -48.57
C LEU A 10 -15.38 17.65 -48.08
N ILE A 11 -14.58 18.42 -47.36
CA ILE A 11 -13.56 17.91 -46.44
C ILE A 11 -14.34 17.20 -45.31
N MET A 12 -14.61 15.90 -45.49
CA MET A 12 -14.98 15.04 -44.37
C MET A 12 -13.68 14.70 -43.64
N VAL A 13 -13.32 15.59 -42.70
CA VAL A 13 -12.27 15.35 -41.72
C VAL A 13 -12.60 14.03 -41.03
N VAL A 14 -11.81 13.01 -41.34
CA VAL A 14 -11.70 11.76 -40.58
C VAL A 14 -11.38 12.17 -39.14
N LEU A 15 -12.42 12.26 -38.30
CA LEU A 15 -12.33 12.58 -36.89
C LEU A 15 -11.57 11.44 -36.23
N SER A 16 -10.27 11.66 -36.15
CA SER A 16 -9.27 10.69 -35.77
C SER A 16 -9.48 10.32 -34.32
N LEU A 17 -9.86 9.05 -34.16
CA LEU A 17 -9.95 8.25 -32.97
C LEU A 17 -8.76 8.50 -32.03
N SER A 18 -8.85 9.53 -31.20
CA SER A 18 -7.87 9.86 -30.17
C SER A 18 -8.36 9.35 -28.82
N LEU A 19 -8.75 8.08 -28.77
CA LEU A 19 -8.82 7.32 -27.51
C LEU A 19 -7.38 7.03 -27.09
N ILE A 20 -6.66 8.06 -26.67
CA ILE A 20 -5.50 7.88 -25.80
C ILE A 20 -6.11 7.50 -24.45
N ILE A 21 -6.39 6.21 -24.30
CA ILE A 21 -6.58 5.60 -23.00
C ILE A 21 -5.17 5.62 -22.38
N THR A 22 -4.75 6.79 -21.87
CA THR A 22 -3.69 6.81 -20.86
C THR A 22 -4.29 6.06 -19.69
N GLY A 23 -4.09 4.75 -19.65
CA GLY A 23 -4.25 4.01 -18.42
C GLY A 23 -3.30 4.69 -17.45
N CYS A 24 -3.85 5.52 -16.55
CA CYS A 24 -3.11 6.10 -15.45
C CYS A 24 -2.66 4.93 -14.57
N SER A 25 -1.56 4.28 -14.96
CA SER A 25 -0.88 3.33 -14.10
C SER A 25 -0.44 4.11 -12.88
N LYS A 26 -0.77 3.60 -11.70
CA LYS A 26 -0.27 4.20 -10.46
C LYS A 26 1.26 4.22 -10.49
N PRO A 27 1.89 5.23 -9.89
CA PRO A 27 3.35 5.27 -9.76
C PRO A 27 3.91 3.99 -9.12
N PRO A 28 5.09 3.52 -9.53
CA PRO A 28 5.72 2.40 -8.86
C PRO A 28 6.02 2.78 -7.40
N VAL A 29 6.02 1.77 -6.53
CA VAL A 29 6.35 1.93 -5.11
C VAL A 29 7.40 0.89 -4.75
N GLU A 30 8.26 1.23 -3.80
CA GLU A 30 9.28 0.30 -3.32
C GLU A 30 9.43 0.43 -1.79
N ILE A 31 9.28 -0.69 -1.09
CA ILE A 31 9.41 -0.82 0.35
C ILE A 31 10.90 -0.71 0.70
N ALA A 32 11.25 0.33 1.45
CA ALA A 32 12.60 0.55 1.93
C ALA A 32 12.88 -0.25 3.21
N SER A 33 12.08 -0.02 4.24
CA SER A 33 12.31 -0.58 5.58
C SER A 33 11.02 -0.77 6.36
N VAL A 34 11.11 -1.53 7.45
CA VAL A 34 10.06 -1.70 8.44
C VAL A 34 10.66 -1.60 9.85
N LYS A 35 9.91 -1.01 10.78
CA LYS A 35 10.26 -0.97 12.21
C LYS A 35 9.03 -1.23 13.07
N PHE A 36 9.21 -1.86 14.21
CA PHE A 36 8.19 -1.98 15.24
C PHE A 36 8.43 -0.88 16.28
N ILE A 37 7.34 -0.31 16.79
CA ILE A 37 7.36 0.73 17.80
C ILE A 37 6.34 0.32 18.87
N ASP A 38 6.83 0.11 20.08
CA ASP A 38 6.05 -0.36 21.23
C ASP A 38 5.63 0.77 22.20
N THR A 39 6.12 2.00 21.97
CA THR A 39 5.63 3.23 22.60
C THR A 39 5.77 4.42 21.63
N LEU A 40 4.67 5.13 21.38
CA LEU A 40 4.73 6.54 20.95
C LEU A 40 4.56 7.39 22.20
N ASP A 41 5.55 8.25 22.49
CA ASP A 41 5.53 9.17 23.65
C ASP A 41 4.17 9.87 23.77
N GLY A 42 3.46 9.70 24.90
CA GLY A 42 2.24 10.47 25.20
C GLY A 42 0.96 9.73 25.62
N GLY A 43 1.03 8.53 26.20
CA GLY A 43 0.02 8.07 27.18
C GLY A 43 -1.34 7.57 26.68
N SER A 44 -1.58 7.47 25.36
CA SER A 44 -2.77 6.77 24.83
C SER A 44 -2.41 5.31 24.54
N GLY A 45 -2.90 4.38 25.37
CA GLY A 45 -2.73 2.93 25.16
C GLY A 45 -3.29 2.41 23.83
N ASN A 46 -3.91 3.26 23.02
CA ASN A 46 -4.36 2.93 21.67
C ASN A 46 -3.22 2.91 20.64
N PHE A 47 -2.03 3.44 20.93
CA PHE A 47 -0.89 3.49 19.99
C PHE A 47 0.36 2.78 20.52
N ASP A 48 0.17 1.79 21.41
CA ASP A 48 1.27 1.04 22.03
C ASP A 48 1.85 -0.05 21.12
N ARG A 49 1.23 -0.39 19.99
CA ARG A 49 1.72 -1.44 19.09
C ARG A 49 1.62 -0.99 17.65
N MET A 50 2.71 -0.43 17.15
CA MET A 50 2.78 0.18 15.83
C MET A 50 3.82 -0.49 14.95
N ILE A 51 3.52 -0.58 13.66
CA ILE A 51 4.47 -0.90 12.61
C ILE A 51 4.66 0.35 11.75
N GLN A 52 5.91 0.76 11.57
CA GLN A 52 6.32 1.81 10.66
C GLN A 52 6.81 1.16 9.38
N ILE A 53 6.13 1.43 8.26
CA ILE A 53 6.50 0.94 6.93
C ILE A 53 7.00 2.14 6.13
N CYS A 54 8.26 2.11 5.71
CA CYS A 54 8.87 3.20 4.93
C CYS A 54 9.11 2.77 3.49
N PHE A 55 8.82 3.68 2.56
CA PHE A 55 9.05 3.54 1.14
C PHE A 55 10.31 4.29 0.71
N LYS A 56 10.86 3.95 -0.46
CA LYS A 56 11.99 4.71 -1.01
C LYS A 56 11.61 6.15 -1.33
N GLU A 57 10.39 6.38 -1.79
CA GLU A 57 9.80 7.69 -2.05
C GLU A 57 8.42 7.83 -1.40
N PRO A 58 7.94 9.06 -1.12
CA PRO A 58 6.62 9.27 -0.56
C PRO A 58 5.54 8.74 -1.49
N LEU A 59 4.46 8.21 -0.90
CA LEU A 59 3.33 7.74 -1.70
C LEU A 59 2.61 8.93 -2.33
N SER A 60 2.46 8.92 -3.65
CA SER A 60 1.72 9.92 -4.42
C SER A 60 0.30 9.48 -4.80
N ALA A 61 -0.06 8.23 -4.50
CA ALA A 61 -1.39 7.66 -4.72
C ALA A 61 -1.74 6.69 -3.59
N GLU A 62 -3.00 6.27 -3.53
CA GLU A 62 -3.42 5.23 -2.59
C GLU A 62 -3.01 3.84 -3.08
N TYR A 63 -2.56 2.98 -2.17
CA TYR A 63 -2.22 1.59 -2.44
C TYR A 63 -2.88 0.68 -1.40
N TYR A 64 -3.08 -0.59 -1.72
CA TYR A 64 -3.48 -1.58 -0.73
C TYR A 64 -2.24 -2.33 -0.27
N HIS A 65 -2.08 -2.54 1.04
CA HIS A 65 -0.99 -3.36 1.55
C HIS A 65 -1.50 -4.54 2.36
N LYS A 66 -0.76 -5.64 2.31
CA LYS A 66 -0.91 -6.79 3.21
C LYS A 66 0.36 -6.92 4.04
N VAL A 67 0.20 -7.34 5.28
CA VAL A 67 1.29 -7.74 6.16
C VAL A 67 1.05 -9.17 6.64
N LYS A 68 2.13 -9.94 6.79
CA LYS A 68 2.16 -11.17 7.58
C LYS A 68 3.36 -11.08 8.52
N ILE A 69 3.09 -11.11 9.82
CA ILE A 69 4.07 -10.97 10.88
C ILE A 69 4.12 -12.30 11.64
N ILE A 70 5.31 -12.82 11.84
CA ILE A 70 5.58 -14.04 12.60
C ILE A 70 6.58 -13.71 13.71
N THR A 71 6.23 -13.99 14.96
CA THR A 71 7.13 -13.79 16.10
C THR A 71 8.03 -15.01 16.32
N HIS A 72 9.05 -14.90 17.17
CA HIS A 72 9.90 -16.05 17.51
C HIS A 72 9.12 -17.19 18.21
N GLN A 73 8.01 -16.88 18.89
CA GLN A 73 7.09 -17.86 19.48
C GLN A 73 6.08 -18.41 18.47
N SER A 74 6.29 -18.18 17.17
CA SER A 74 5.41 -18.62 16.09
C SER A 74 3.98 -18.05 16.14
N TYR A 75 3.74 -16.98 16.90
CA TYR A 75 2.48 -16.25 16.80
C TYR A 75 2.42 -15.54 15.45
N LYS A 76 1.26 -15.61 14.79
CA LYS A 76 1.03 -15.06 13.46
C LYS A 76 -0.05 -13.99 13.51
N LEU A 77 0.24 -12.84 12.92
CA LEU A 77 -0.75 -11.82 12.58
C LEU A 77 -0.67 -11.55 11.10
N ASP A 78 -1.82 -11.59 10.43
CA ASP A 78 -1.95 -11.19 9.05
C ASP A 78 -3.14 -10.26 8.88
N GLY A 79 -3.05 -9.39 7.89
CA GLY A 79 -4.10 -8.44 7.58
C GLY A 79 -3.66 -7.45 6.51
N GLY A 80 -4.55 -6.53 6.15
CA GLY A 80 -4.23 -5.54 5.14
C GLY A 80 -5.20 -4.37 5.16
N SER A 81 -4.71 -3.19 4.77
CA SER A 81 -5.52 -1.97 4.70
C SER A 81 -4.99 -1.06 3.60
N MET A 82 -5.59 0.12 3.45
CA MET A 82 -5.13 1.11 2.49
C MET A 82 -3.97 1.93 3.07
N LEU A 83 -2.95 2.13 2.25
CA LEU A 83 -1.94 3.17 2.39
C LEU A 83 -2.40 4.38 1.59
N ARG A 84 -2.40 5.55 2.23
CA ARG A 84 -2.80 6.82 1.61
C ARG A 84 -1.66 7.81 1.75
N PRO A 85 -1.42 8.66 0.75
CA PRO A 85 -0.54 9.82 0.89
C PRO A 85 -0.94 10.63 2.12
N LEU A 86 0.05 11.07 2.89
CA LEU A 86 -0.20 11.90 4.07
C LEU A 86 -0.43 13.34 3.60
N ALA A 87 -1.68 13.80 3.66
CA ALA A 87 -2.03 15.16 3.22
C ALA A 87 -1.33 16.25 4.04
N SER A 88 -1.09 16.00 5.33
CA SER A 88 -0.41 16.92 6.24
C SER A 88 1.11 16.95 6.07
N ASP A 89 1.69 15.88 5.50
CA ASP A 89 3.14 15.75 5.30
C ASP A 89 3.41 14.93 4.02
N PRO A 90 3.23 15.54 2.83
CA PRO A 90 3.37 14.83 1.56
C PRO A 90 4.78 14.31 1.28
N GLY A 91 5.80 14.85 1.97
CA GLY A 91 7.19 14.40 1.87
C GLY A 91 7.51 13.18 2.74
N ASN A 92 6.58 12.75 3.59
CA ASN A 92 6.81 11.64 4.49
C ASN A 92 6.83 10.30 3.74
N LYS A 93 7.95 9.62 3.86
CA LYS A 93 8.16 8.30 3.25
C LYS A 93 7.63 7.15 4.11
N CYS A 94 7.28 7.42 5.37
CA CYS A 94 6.96 6.41 6.37
C CYS A 94 5.51 6.48 6.83
N HIS A 95 4.85 5.32 6.86
CA HIS A 95 3.48 5.18 7.32
C HIS A 95 3.44 4.39 8.63
N LEU A 96 2.89 5.01 9.67
CA LEU A 96 2.55 4.33 10.91
C LEU A 96 1.21 3.60 10.77
N ARG A 97 1.19 2.36 11.23
CA ARG A 97 -0.01 1.52 11.28
C ARG A 97 -0.11 0.83 12.62
N ASN A 98 -1.30 0.90 13.21
CA ASN A 98 -1.59 0.18 14.43
C ASN A 98 -1.76 -1.31 14.13
N LEU A 99 -1.01 -2.16 14.83
CA LEU A 99 -1.05 -3.62 14.64
C LEU A 99 -2.44 -4.19 14.93
N TYR A 100 -3.18 -3.61 15.87
CA TYR A 100 -4.55 -4.05 16.16
C TYR A 100 -5.50 -3.89 14.98
N ASN A 101 -5.19 -3.02 14.01
CA ASN A 101 -6.01 -2.84 12.80
C ASN A 101 -5.91 -4.02 11.83
N TYR A 102 -4.96 -4.94 12.05
CA TYR A 102 -4.88 -6.18 11.29
C TYR A 102 -5.69 -7.31 11.90
N ILE A 103 -6.28 -7.13 13.09
CA ILE A 103 -7.19 -8.13 13.66
C ILE A 103 -8.47 -8.21 12.81
N HIS A 104 -8.86 -9.42 12.44
CA HIS A 104 -10.07 -9.70 11.68
C HIS A 104 -10.84 -10.88 12.29
N ARG A 105 -12.00 -11.22 11.72
CA ARG A 105 -12.89 -12.29 12.24
C ARG A 105 -12.21 -13.67 12.37
N GLY A 106 -11.15 -13.91 11.61
CA GLY A 106 -10.39 -15.17 11.63
C GLY A 106 -9.19 -15.17 12.58
N SER A 107 -8.90 -14.03 13.24
CA SER A 107 -7.82 -13.95 14.22
C SER A 107 -8.15 -14.76 15.48
N PRO A 108 -7.16 -15.34 16.17
CA PRO A 108 -7.39 -16.13 17.37
C PRO A 108 -7.99 -15.30 18.51
N LEU A 109 -8.70 -15.98 19.42
CA LEU A 109 -9.16 -15.35 20.66
C LEU A 109 -7.97 -14.77 21.44
N GLY A 110 -8.13 -13.57 22.00
CA GLY A 110 -7.05 -12.88 22.69
C GLY A 110 -6.00 -12.23 21.77
N ALA A 111 -6.24 -12.12 20.46
CA ALA A 111 -5.28 -11.50 19.51
C ALA A 111 -4.71 -10.15 19.97
N ARG A 112 -5.52 -9.28 20.60
CA ARG A 112 -5.02 -8.00 21.16
C ARG A 112 -3.94 -8.22 22.21
N GLN A 113 -4.15 -9.16 23.13
CA GLN A 113 -3.20 -9.48 24.18
C GLN A 113 -1.94 -10.13 23.58
N MET A 114 -2.09 -11.04 22.62
CA MET A 114 -0.96 -11.66 21.92
C MET A 114 -0.11 -10.63 21.16
N ILE A 115 -0.73 -9.66 20.48
CA ILE A 115 -0.02 -8.55 19.83
C ILE A 115 0.74 -7.74 20.87
N LYS A 116 0.10 -7.43 22.00
CA LYS A 116 0.73 -6.70 23.09
C LYS A 116 1.95 -7.44 23.64
N ASP A 117 1.84 -8.74 23.89
CA ASP A 117 2.90 -9.51 24.55
C ASP A 117 4.04 -9.87 23.62
N TYR A 118 3.76 -10.15 22.33
CA TYR A 118 4.75 -10.72 21.42
C TYR A 118 5.18 -9.79 20.28
N MET A 119 4.40 -8.77 19.91
CA MET A 119 4.75 -7.90 18.77
C MET A 119 5.51 -6.66 19.21
N ILE A 120 6.67 -6.90 19.81
CA ILE A 120 7.61 -5.90 20.31
C ILE A 120 8.92 -5.95 19.49
N PRO A 121 9.69 -4.85 19.45
CA PRO A 121 11.02 -4.84 18.83
C PRO A 121 11.92 -5.96 19.37
N GLY A 122 12.67 -6.63 18.50
CA GLY A 122 13.55 -7.73 18.84
C GLY A 122 12.86 -9.08 19.06
N ASN A 123 11.53 -9.17 18.94
CA ASN A 123 10.79 -10.43 19.07
C ASN A 123 10.11 -10.87 17.75
N ILE A 124 10.42 -10.21 16.64
CA ILE A 124 9.80 -10.48 15.34
C ILE A 124 10.74 -11.34 14.49
N ASN A 125 10.35 -12.58 14.25
CA ASN A 125 11.11 -13.49 13.39
C ASN A 125 11.04 -13.08 11.92
N GLN A 126 9.82 -12.82 11.41
CA GLN A 126 9.62 -12.47 10.01
C GLN A 126 8.49 -11.46 9.82
N VAL A 127 8.66 -10.58 8.84
CA VAL A 127 7.59 -9.73 8.31
C VAL A 127 7.60 -9.75 6.79
N LEU A 128 6.53 -10.25 6.20
CA LEU A 128 6.27 -10.10 4.77
C LEU A 128 5.34 -8.90 4.57
N ILE A 129 5.76 -7.93 3.78
CA ILE A 129 4.93 -6.81 3.33
C ILE A 129 4.74 -6.94 1.83
N GLN A 130 3.49 -6.85 1.40
CA GLN A 130 3.10 -6.87 -0.01
C GLN A 130 2.27 -5.64 -0.32
N VAL A 131 2.58 -4.93 -1.40
CA VAL A 131 1.82 -3.76 -1.85
C VAL A 131 1.18 -4.04 -3.19
N TYR A 132 -0.04 -3.54 -3.38
CA TYR A 132 -0.87 -3.74 -4.57
C TYR A 132 -1.46 -2.41 -5.01
N ASN A 133 -1.74 -2.28 -6.31
CA ASN A 133 -2.45 -1.12 -6.86
C ASN A 133 -3.83 -0.92 -6.22
N SER A 134 -4.53 -2.01 -5.88
CA SER A 134 -5.83 -2.02 -5.23
C SER A 134 -5.98 -3.30 -4.40
N LYS A 135 -7.06 -3.42 -3.63
CA LYS A 135 -7.32 -4.64 -2.85
C LYS A 135 -7.46 -5.85 -3.79
N PRO A 136 -6.55 -6.84 -3.72
CA PRO A 136 -6.56 -7.99 -4.63
C PRO A 136 -7.81 -8.84 -4.41
N GLN A 137 -8.41 -9.33 -5.48
CA GLN A 137 -9.62 -10.18 -5.49
C GLN A 137 -9.30 -11.66 -5.75
N GLY A 138 -8.04 -12.00 -6.01
CA GLY A 138 -7.62 -13.37 -6.27
C GLY A 138 -6.10 -13.51 -6.37
N LYS A 139 -5.62 -13.76 -7.59
CA LYS A 139 -4.23 -14.11 -7.90
C LYS A 139 -3.41 -12.92 -8.40
N GLU A 140 -3.85 -11.70 -8.15
CA GLU A 140 -3.06 -10.52 -8.49
C GLU A 140 -1.72 -10.58 -7.76
N LEU A 141 -0.63 -10.29 -8.48
CA LEU A 141 0.69 -10.21 -7.89
C LEU A 141 0.88 -8.84 -7.21
N PRO A 142 1.63 -8.79 -6.11
CA PRO A 142 2.02 -7.51 -5.54
C PRO A 142 2.89 -6.73 -6.54
N ILE A 143 2.73 -5.40 -6.55
CA ILE A 143 3.60 -4.49 -7.33
C ILE A 143 4.96 -4.31 -6.66
N ASP A 144 5.03 -4.57 -5.34
CA ASP A 144 6.25 -4.69 -4.59
C ASP A 144 6.05 -5.61 -3.38
N GLU A 145 7.07 -6.40 -3.06
CA GLU A 145 7.07 -7.35 -1.97
C GLU A 145 8.44 -7.37 -1.28
N LYS A 146 8.42 -7.36 0.06
CA LYS A 146 9.65 -7.45 0.84
C LYS A 146 9.47 -8.31 2.09
N LEU A 147 10.41 -9.24 2.28
CA LEU A 147 10.55 -10.05 3.48
C LEU A 147 11.67 -9.46 4.35
N PHE A 148 11.32 -9.12 5.57
CA PHE A 148 12.26 -8.74 6.61
C PHE A 148 12.34 -9.87 7.65
N LYS A 149 13.50 -10.04 8.26
CA LYS A 149 13.76 -11.09 9.26
C LYS A 149 14.46 -10.47 10.46
N ASP A 150 14.25 -11.11 11.61
CA ASP A 150 14.95 -10.81 12.87
C ASP A 150 14.91 -9.32 13.26
N LEU A 151 13.69 -8.82 13.52
CA LEU A 151 13.35 -7.41 13.83
C LEU A 151 12.91 -7.20 15.29
#